data_AF-U7UDA6-F1
#
_entry.id   AF-U7UDA6-F1
#
_cell.length_a   1.000
_cell.length_b   1.000
_cell.length_c   1.000
_cell.angle_alpha   90.00
_cell.angle_beta   90.00
_cell.angle_gamma   90.00
#
_symmetry.space_group_name_H-M   'P 1'
#
loop_
_entity.id
_entity.type
_entity.pdbx_description
1 polymer ?
#
loop_
_entity_poly.entity_id
_entity_poly.type
_entity_poly.pdbx_seq_one_letter_code
_entity_poly.pdbx_strand_id
1 'polypeptide(L)'
;MKAKKQIKIVILSILSILILIGAINFYMDPFGVFRKDGWFAYRMTRNPRTAKITYLNNKDNYDAYIVGSSGSSPLLTQSFNKYGKKNYYNAFYYGADMKDVKETVKYLVNKRGAKEIVLPITFSFAESYDTGDNDLHYKMKPEVDGKNKFEFYLNYLFSDMRYAYDMYKSSKKKSYIPSGFDVFIPDSGNYDKRVRDTENIGSLENYLNLYPDFKFEKAKIETKYKDQFFSDLEDTVKFLQEKNVKLRLIMYPLYKTAFNAYPKTDIDEFYRRLNKISDYWDFTYSSISLDPRYFYDTAHYRNDVGDMMIYKIFGDKEHFIPEDFGTFVKKGQDVRPQIAKKENFEGKILNLMLHHIGQDKNNPAIIDENKLIELFEKIKEKNYTTISLKDINDFVEKGKALPEKSILLTFDDGYKSNYTKVYPLLKKYNYKALYFPIGVSIGKDTYKESGIKIIPHYDLNQMEEMKNSKLVEFGSHTFDMHQVEKYEKENPDIHTSLLRQGDEKEYISYLKNDIKNFEEKMNGLMSPYKAMAYPLGLHDNLSDVIVKEKGYNITFTTNEGENIILKGLKQSTFSMNRINIGPETDLEQVLK
;
A
#
# COMPACT_ATOMS: atom_id res chain seq x y z
N MET A 1 19.79 39.34 55.66
CA MET A 1 20.34 39.42 54.28
C MET A 1 20.54 38.08 53.59
N LYS A 2 21.01 37.01 54.26
CA LYS A 2 21.27 35.68 53.64
C LYS A 2 20.02 35.01 53.04
N ALA A 3 18.87 35.04 53.73
CA ALA A 3 17.62 34.46 53.25
C ALA A 3 17.10 35.10 51.94
N LYS A 4 17.13 36.44 51.82
CA LYS A 4 16.74 37.14 50.59
C LYS A 4 17.65 36.79 49.40
N LYS A 5 18.95 36.56 49.65
CA LYS A 5 19.91 36.13 48.61
C LYS A 5 19.66 34.69 48.18
N GLN A 6 19.37 33.79 49.13
CA GLN A 6 19.02 32.39 48.85
C GLN A 6 17.71 32.27 48.06
N ILE A 7 16.66 33.00 48.44
CA ILE A 7 15.38 33.05 47.70
C ILE A 7 15.60 33.53 46.27
N LYS A 8 16.41 34.58 46.06
CA LYS A 8 16.74 35.07 44.71
C LYS A 8 17.47 34.02 43.87
N ILE A 9 18.42 33.29 44.44
CA ILE A 9 19.14 32.22 43.73
C ILE A 9 18.18 31.10 43.32
N VAL A 10 17.30 30.66 44.22
CA VAL A 10 16.29 29.62 43.91
C VAL A 10 15.38 30.07 42.76
N ILE A 11 14.88 31.31 42.80
CA ILE A 11 14.03 31.87 41.73
C ILE A 11 14.80 31.91 40.40
N LEU A 12 16.06 32.38 40.40
CA LEU A 12 16.88 32.42 39.19
C LEU A 12 17.19 31.03 38.63
N SER A 13 17.42 30.03 39.49
CA SER A 13 17.63 28.64 39.08
C SER A 13 16.36 28.04 38.44
N ILE A 14 15.19 28.25 39.05
CA ILE A 14 13.91 27.81 38.48
C ILE A 14 13.66 28.48 37.13
N LEU A 15 13.87 29.79 37.03
CA LEU A 15 13.73 30.53 35.76
C LEU A 15 14.70 30.00 34.70
N SER A 16 15.95 29.69 35.07
CA SER A 16 16.94 29.14 34.14
C SER A 16 16.53 27.76 33.63
N ILE A 17 15.98 26.92 34.49
CA ILE A 17 15.45 25.60 34.11
C ILE A 17 14.25 25.75 33.17
N LEU A 18 13.31 26.65 33.48
CA LEU A 18 12.16 26.92 32.62
C LEU A 18 12.59 27.45 31.25
N ILE A 19 13.54 28.38 31.20
CA ILE A 19 14.11 28.89 29.95
C ILE A 19 14.75 27.75 29.14
N LEU A 20 15.50 26.86 29.79
CA LEU A 20 16.12 25.72 29.14
C LEU A 20 15.08 24.74 28.57
N ILE A 21 14.04 24.40 29.34
CA ILE A 21 12.92 23.56 28.87
C ILE A 21 12.26 24.19 27.64
N GLY A 22 11.93 25.48 27.73
CA GLY A 22 11.34 26.24 26.64
C GLY A 22 12.21 26.23 25.38
N ALA A 23 13.51 26.49 25.53
CA ALA A 23 14.45 26.49 24.42
C ALA A 23 14.56 25.11 23.75
N ILE A 24 14.64 24.02 24.54
CA ILE A 24 14.68 22.65 24.01
C ILE A 24 13.42 22.32 23.23
N ASN A 25 12.23 22.57 23.81
CA ASN A 25 10.96 22.27 23.16
C ASN A 25 10.73 23.13 21.91
N PHE A 26 11.13 24.40 21.93
CA PHE A 26 11.07 25.27 20.76
C PHE A 26 12.00 24.78 19.64
N TYR A 27 13.23 24.37 19.99
CA TYR A 27 14.23 23.95 19.01
C TYR A 27 13.91 22.57 18.41
N MET A 28 13.53 21.61 19.24
CA MET A 28 13.18 20.25 18.80
C MET A 28 11.82 20.22 18.11
N ASP A 29 10.85 20.94 18.68
CA ASP A 29 9.48 21.07 18.19
C ASP A 29 8.86 19.72 17.79
N PRO A 30 8.68 18.79 18.75
CA PRO A 30 8.23 17.42 18.45
C PRO A 30 6.79 17.36 17.90
N PHE A 31 6.01 18.43 18.04
CA PHE A 31 4.61 18.52 17.59
C PHE A 31 4.42 19.39 16.34
N GLY A 32 5.47 20.05 15.83
CA GLY A 32 5.37 20.91 14.63
C GLY A 32 4.59 22.20 14.87
N VAL A 33 4.77 22.81 16.04
CA VAL A 33 4.09 24.04 16.48
C VAL A 33 4.85 25.29 16.05
N PHE A 34 6.18 25.24 16.12
CA PHE A 34 7.05 26.41 16.04
C PHE A 34 7.86 26.48 14.75
N ARG A 35 8.38 25.33 14.29
CA ARG A 35 9.34 25.25 13.20
C ARG A 35 8.69 24.91 11.87
N LYS A 36 9.13 25.63 10.84
CA LYS A 36 8.71 25.46 9.43
C LYS A 36 9.47 24.36 8.71
N ASP A 37 10.57 23.91 9.30
CA ASP A 37 11.51 22.91 8.78
C ASP A 37 11.64 21.74 9.76
N GLY A 38 12.18 20.61 9.30
CA GLY A 38 12.45 19.44 10.13
C GLY A 38 11.61 18.22 9.77
N TRP A 39 11.51 17.27 10.71
CA TRP A 39 10.95 15.95 10.46
C TRP A 39 9.41 15.94 10.59
N PHE A 40 8.72 16.46 9.56
CA PHE A 40 7.27 16.55 9.56
C PHE A 40 6.55 15.20 9.63
N ALA A 41 7.10 14.14 9.07
CA ALA A 41 6.50 12.81 9.20
C ALA A 41 6.34 12.41 10.69
N TYR A 42 7.35 12.70 11.53
CA TYR A 42 7.27 12.48 12.97
C TYR A 42 6.26 13.39 13.66
N ARG A 43 6.31 14.68 13.36
CA ARG A 43 5.41 15.69 13.95
C ARG A 43 3.95 15.41 13.61
N MET A 44 3.66 15.04 12.36
CA MET A 44 2.33 14.63 11.91
C MET A 44 1.88 13.34 12.57
N THR A 45 2.80 12.41 12.86
CA THR A 45 2.45 11.19 13.61
C THR A 45 2.08 11.51 15.06
N ARG A 46 2.77 12.48 15.67
CA ARG A 46 2.51 12.90 17.06
C ARG A 46 1.25 13.75 17.22
N ASN A 47 1.05 14.75 16.35
CA ASN A 47 -0.17 15.56 16.30
C ASN A 47 -0.39 16.04 14.86
N PRO A 48 -1.22 15.33 14.07
CA PRO A 48 -1.50 15.71 12.69
C PRO A 48 -2.36 16.98 12.57
N ARG A 49 -3.21 17.30 13.56
CA ARG A 49 -4.04 18.53 13.58
C ARG A 49 -3.18 19.80 13.62
N THR A 50 -2.06 19.75 14.33
CA THR A 50 -1.13 20.88 14.43
C THR A 50 -0.06 20.85 13.34
N ALA A 51 0.65 19.72 13.19
CA ALA A 51 1.79 19.64 12.31
C ALA A 51 1.42 19.82 10.83
N LYS A 52 0.26 19.29 10.38
CA LYS A 52 -0.19 19.47 8.99
C LYS A 52 -0.52 20.92 8.68
N ILE A 53 -1.15 21.64 9.61
CA ILE A 53 -1.44 23.06 9.44
C ILE A 53 -0.15 23.87 9.37
N THR A 54 0.84 23.59 10.23
CA THR A 54 2.16 24.22 10.13
C THR A 54 2.85 23.90 8.82
N TYR A 55 2.77 22.67 8.32
CA TYR A 55 3.30 22.29 7.01
C TYR A 55 2.62 23.09 5.88
N LEU A 56 1.29 23.11 5.85
CA LEU A 56 0.49 23.77 4.83
C LEU A 56 0.68 25.29 4.79
N ASN A 57 0.85 25.94 5.94
CA ASN A 57 1.17 27.38 6.01
C ASN A 57 2.45 27.78 5.27
N ASN A 58 3.31 26.82 4.93
CA ASN A 58 4.57 27.05 4.23
C ASN A 58 4.58 26.47 2.79
N LYS A 59 3.41 26.07 2.26
CA LYS A 59 3.27 25.34 0.99
C LYS A 59 2.02 25.75 0.21
N ASP A 60 2.16 26.56 -0.83
CA ASP A 60 1.02 27.10 -1.61
C ASP A 60 0.65 26.29 -2.86
N ASN A 61 1.03 25.01 -2.93
CA ASN A 61 0.91 24.18 -4.13
C ASN A 61 -0.36 23.30 -4.18
N TYR A 62 -1.33 23.49 -3.29
CA TYR A 62 -2.53 22.64 -3.21
C TYR A 62 -3.80 23.45 -3.48
N ASP A 63 -4.68 22.88 -4.31
CA ASP A 63 -5.96 23.47 -4.71
C ASP A 63 -7.15 22.78 -4.03
N ALA A 64 -6.97 21.54 -3.59
CA ALA A 64 -8.03 20.69 -3.09
C ALA A 64 -7.56 19.88 -1.88
N TYR A 65 -8.50 19.55 -0.99
CA TYR A 65 -8.16 18.91 0.29
C TYR A 65 -9.11 17.77 0.61
N ILE A 66 -8.54 16.66 1.07
CA ILE A 66 -9.28 15.57 1.71
C ILE A 66 -9.27 15.85 3.21
N VAL A 67 -10.44 16.07 3.81
CA VAL A 67 -10.57 16.42 5.23
C VAL A 67 -11.51 15.43 5.90
N GLY A 68 -11.07 14.81 6.99
CA GLY A 68 -11.83 13.78 7.69
C GLY A 68 -11.01 13.06 8.75
N SER A 69 -11.49 11.88 9.15
CA SER A 69 -10.86 11.00 10.14
C SER A 69 -9.98 9.93 9.47
N SER A 70 -9.58 8.90 10.21
CA SER A 70 -8.71 7.81 9.74
C SER A 70 -9.28 7.01 8.55
N GLY A 71 -10.60 7.00 8.35
CA GLY A 71 -11.25 6.46 7.14
C GLY A 71 -10.92 7.22 5.85
N SER A 72 -10.31 8.40 5.96
CA SER A 72 -9.78 9.17 4.82
C SER A 72 -8.37 8.73 4.42
N SER A 73 -7.68 7.93 5.24
CA SER A 73 -6.30 7.51 5.00
C SER A 73 -6.08 6.79 3.67
N PRO A 74 -6.98 5.89 3.19
CA PRO A 74 -6.76 5.15 1.95
C PRO A 74 -7.14 5.92 0.68
N LEU A 75 -7.63 7.16 0.81
CA LEU A 75 -7.85 8.04 -0.33
C LEU A 75 -6.54 8.70 -0.75
N LEU A 76 -5.87 8.08 -1.73
CA LEU A 76 -4.58 8.52 -2.23
C LEU A 76 -4.71 9.82 -3.04
N THR A 77 -3.93 10.83 -2.65
CA THR A 77 -3.90 12.11 -3.38
C THR A 77 -3.38 11.94 -4.79
N GLN A 78 -2.45 11.02 -5.03
CA GLN A 78 -1.93 10.72 -6.37
C GLN A 78 -3.07 10.31 -7.33
N SER A 79 -3.98 9.45 -6.89
CA SER A 79 -5.15 9.02 -7.67
C SER A 79 -6.09 10.19 -7.90
N PHE A 80 -6.41 10.97 -6.87
CA PHE A 80 -7.21 12.19 -7.04
C PHE A 80 -6.57 13.24 -7.97
N ASN A 81 -5.24 13.41 -7.95
CA ASN A 81 -4.53 14.32 -8.84
C ASN A 81 -4.69 13.89 -10.30
N LYS A 82 -4.56 12.57 -10.57
CA LYS A 82 -4.71 11.98 -11.90
C LYS A 82 -6.11 12.24 -12.49
N TYR A 83 -7.18 11.98 -11.74
CA TYR A 83 -8.55 12.10 -12.26
C TYR A 83 -9.16 13.50 -12.07
N GLY A 84 -8.90 14.14 -10.94
CA GLY A 84 -9.47 15.44 -10.56
C GLY A 84 -8.76 16.64 -11.20
N LYS A 85 -7.57 16.44 -11.79
CA LYS A 85 -6.74 17.49 -12.41
C LYS A 85 -6.52 18.71 -11.51
N LYS A 86 -6.30 18.46 -10.22
CA LYS A 86 -5.95 19.45 -9.19
C LYS A 86 -4.84 18.87 -8.32
N ASN A 87 -4.16 19.72 -7.55
CA ASN A 87 -3.21 19.26 -6.54
C ASN A 87 -3.94 19.05 -5.22
N TYR A 88 -4.19 17.79 -4.86
CA TYR A 88 -4.84 17.39 -3.63
C TYR A 88 -3.82 17.22 -2.49
N TYR A 89 -4.23 17.60 -1.28
CA TYR A 89 -3.55 17.27 -0.03
C TYR A 89 -4.49 16.53 0.91
N ASN A 90 -4.02 15.46 1.55
CA ASN A 90 -4.81 14.73 2.54
C ASN A 90 -4.60 15.31 3.94
N ALA A 91 -5.51 16.17 4.36
CA ALA A 91 -5.49 16.88 5.64
C ALA A 91 -6.13 16.09 6.79
N PHE A 92 -6.45 14.80 6.61
CA PHE A 92 -7.07 13.98 7.67
C PHE A 92 -6.20 13.84 8.93
N TYR A 93 -6.83 13.51 10.05
CA TYR A 93 -6.14 13.16 11.30
C TYR A 93 -6.90 12.12 12.12
N TYR A 94 -6.21 11.51 13.09
CA TYR A 94 -6.76 10.43 13.93
C TYR A 94 -7.93 10.91 14.79
N GLY A 95 -9.00 10.11 14.83
CA GLY A 95 -10.15 10.37 15.69
C GLY A 95 -10.77 11.75 15.46
N ALA A 96 -10.74 12.27 14.23
CA ALA A 96 -11.42 13.51 13.89
C ALA A 96 -12.93 13.35 14.11
N ASP A 97 -13.54 14.30 14.82
CA ASP A 97 -14.98 14.48 14.80
C ASP A 97 -15.38 15.55 13.76
N MET A 98 -16.68 15.84 13.66
CA MET A 98 -17.18 16.79 12.66
C MET A 98 -16.85 18.24 12.99
N LYS A 99 -16.63 18.59 14.27
CA LYS A 99 -16.23 19.93 14.67
C LYS A 99 -14.81 20.22 14.21
N ASP A 100 -13.90 19.28 14.47
CA ASP A 100 -12.53 19.34 13.96
C ASP A 100 -12.53 19.57 12.43
N VAL A 101 -13.33 18.78 11.70
CA VAL A 101 -13.45 18.88 10.24
C VAL A 101 -13.97 20.25 9.82
N LYS A 102 -15.06 20.72 10.44
CA LYS A 102 -15.69 22.02 10.14
C LYS A 102 -14.68 23.16 10.26
N GLU A 103 -13.94 23.21 11.37
CA GLU A 103 -12.96 24.28 11.60
C GLU A 103 -11.77 24.17 10.65
N THR A 104 -11.28 22.96 10.37
CA THR A 104 -10.23 22.74 9.35
C THR A 104 -10.69 23.17 7.95
N VAL A 105 -11.92 22.82 7.54
CA VAL A 105 -12.47 23.24 6.24
C VAL A 105 -12.56 24.76 6.14
N LYS A 106 -13.08 25.44 7.17
CA LYS A 106 -13.14 26.91 7.20
C LYS A 106 -11.76 27.53 7.07
N TYR A 107 -10.75 27.00 7.77
CA TYR A 107 -9.38 27.46 7.66
C TYR A 107 -8.83 27.27 6.23
N LEU A 108 -8.96 26.07 5.66
CA LEU A 108 -8.44 25.76 4.32
C LEU A 108 -9.08 26.65 3.24
N VAL A 109 -10.39 26.87 3.32
CA VAL A 109 -11.10 27.74 2.37
C VAL A 109 -10.67 29.19 2.55
N ASN A 110 -10.72 29.74 3.77
CA ASN A 110 -10.50 31.17 4.01
C ASN A 110 -9.02 31.57 3.96
N LYS A 111 -8.08 30.68 4.31
CA LYS A 111 -6.64 30.99 4.42
C LYS A 111 -5.79 30.37 3.33
N ARG A 112 -6.24 29.26 2.72
CA ARG A 112 -5.49 28.53 1.69
C ARG A 112 -6.13 28.59 0.30
N GLY A 113 -7.35 29.13 0.18
CA GLY A 113 -8.03 29.27 -1.10
C GLY A 113 -8.48 27.93 -1.71
N ALA A 114 -8.85 26.97 -0.86
CA ALA A 114 -9.34 25.66 -1.30
C ALA A 114 -10.48 25.77 -2.31
N LYS A 115 -10.35 25.10 -3.46
CA LYS A 115 -11.34 25.05 -4.56
C LYS A 115 -12.24 23.82 -4.51
N GLU A 116 -11.75 22.74 -3.90
CA GLU A 116 -12.53 21.51 -3.69
C GLU A 116 -12.20 20.90 -2.32
N ILE A 117 -13.25 20.47 -1.61
CA ILE A 117 -13.16 19.69 -0.39
C ILE A 117 -13.74 18.30 -0.66
N VAL A 118 -12.92 17.27 -0.47
CA VAL A 118 -13.36 15.88 -0.38
C VAL A 118 -13.56 15.58 1.09
N LEU A 119 -14.78 15.18 1.45
CA LEU A 119 -15.20 14.95 2.82
C LEU A 119 -15.65 13.50 2.99
N PRO A 120 -14.73 12.57 3.36
CA PRO A 120 -15.09 11.20 3.71
C PRO A 120 -15.64 11.15 5.13
N ILE A 121 -16.84 10.60 5.28
CA ILE A 121 -17.55 10.44 6.56
C ILE A 121 -18.07 9.01 6.72
N THR A 122 -18.41 8.64 7.96
CA THR A 122 -19.22 7.46 8.27
C THR A 122 -19.90 7.67 9.62
N PHE A 123 -20.61 6.66 10.13
CA PHE A 123 -21.28 6.69 11.43
C PHE A 123 -20.34 7.03 12.59
N SER A 124 -19.05 6.73 12.47
CA SER A 124 -18.06 6.97 13.53
C SER A 124 -17.91 8.45 13.93
N PHE A 125 -18.27 9.37 13.04
CA PHE A 125 -18.28 10.80 13.34
C PHE A 125 -19.37 11.21 14.35
N ALA A 126 -20.33 10.33 14.63
CA ALA A 126 -21.39 10.53 15.61
C ALA A 126 -21.14 9.79 16.94
N GLU A 127 -19.99 9.13 17.12
CA GLU A 127 -19.64 8.38 18.35
C GLU A 127 -19.13 9.29 19.47
N SER A 128 -18.37 10.33 19.11
CA SER A 128 -17.75 11.30 20.01
C SER A 128 -17.81 12.70 19.41
N TYR A 129 -17.78 13.72 20.27
CA TYR A 129 -17.79 15.12 19.83
C TYR A 129 -16.96 15.99 20.77
N ASP A 130 -16.12 16.84 20.17
CA ASP A 130 -15.27 17.84 20.83
C ASP A 130 -14.35 17.23 21.89
N THR A 131 -13.65 16.15 21.53
CA THR A 131 -12.79 15.40 22.45
C THR A 131 -11.30 15.63 22.16
N GLY A 132 -10.46 15.51 23.20
CA GLY A 132 -8.99 15.52 23.05
C GLY A 132 -8.31 16.87 23.26
N ASP A 133 -9.05 17.96 23.45
CA ASP A 133 -8.48 19.31 23.60
C ASP A 133 -7.50 19.50 24.77
N ASN A 134 -7.56 18.63 25.78
CA ASN A 134 -6.65 18.64 26.92
C ASN A 134 -5.32 17.91 26.64
N ASP A 135 -5.19 17.22 25.51
CA ASP A 135 -4.03 16.43 25.13
C ASP A 135 -3.25 17.12 24.00
N LEU A 136 -1.94 17.29 24.20
CA LEU A 136 -1.02 17.87 23.21
C LEU A 136 -1.01 17.11 21.87
N HIS A 137 -1.38 15.83 21.86
CA HIS A 137 -1.50 15.00 20.66
C HIS A 137 -2.73 15.34 19.79
N TYR A 138 -3.73 16.04 20.35
CA TYR A 138 -5.00 16.32 19.69
C TYR A 138 -5.35 17.82 19.60
N LYS A 139 -4.61 18.72 20.27
CA LYS A 139 -4.87 20.17 20.14
C LYS A 139 -4.73 20.64 18.68
N MET A 140 -5.71 21.43 18.23
CA MET A 140 -5.69 22.16 16.97
C MET A 140 -4.97 23.50 17.15
N LYS A 141 -4.43 24.05 16.05
CA LYS A 141 -3.82 25.39 16.11
C LYS A 141 -4.90 26.46 16.30
N PRO A 142 -4.63 27.50 17.11
CA PRO A 142 -5.51 28.65 17.34
C PRO A 142 -6.00 29.36 16.07
N GLU A 143 -5.22 29.30 14.99
CA GLU A 143 -5.59 29.87 13.69
C GLU A 143 -6.69 29.07 12.96
N VAL A 144 -6.97 27.85 13.44
CA VAL A 144 -8.01 26.96 12.92
C VAL A 144 -9.24 26.99 13.82
N ASP A 145 -9.07 26.76 15.13
CA ASP A 145 -10.19 26.59 16.07
C ASP A 145 -10.53 27.84 16.90
N GLY A 146 -9.75 28.92 16.75
CA GLY A 146 -9.96 30.19 17.45
C GLY A 146 -9.64 30.17 18.95
N LYS A 147 -9.06 29.08 19.50
CA LYS A 147 -8.73 28.99 20.93
C LYS A 147 -7.60 29.95 21.34
N ASN A 148 -7.36 30.07 22.64
CA ASN A 148 -6.40 31.03 23.18
C ASN A 148 -4.97 30.77 22.66
N LYS A 149 -4.44 31.73 21.89
CA LYS A 149 -3.10 31.65 21.29
C LYS A 149 -2.00 31.53 22.33
N PHE A 150 -2.05 32.33 23.39
CA PHE A 150 -1.03 32.37 24.43
C PHE A 150 -0.95 31.04 25.19
N GLU A 151 -2.11 30.53 25.61
CA GLU A 151 -2.21 29.24 26.30
C GLU A 151 -1.71 28.09 25.43
N PHE A 152 -2.12 28.05 24.15
CA PHE A 152 -1.67 27.03 23.20
C PHE A 152 -0.14 26.98 23.10
N TYR A 153 0.51 28.11 22.82
CA TYR A 153 1.98 28.12 22.67
C TYR A 153 2.70 27.84 23.99
N LEU A 154 2.19 28.31 25.14
CA LEU A 154 2.75 27.98 26.45
C LEU A 154 2.69 26.48 26.75
N ASN A 155 1.56 25.82 26.43
CA ASN A 155 1.38 24.38 26.64
C ASN A 155 2.45 23.56 25.90
N TYR A 156 2.84 23.98 24.68
CA TYR A 156 3.90 23.30 23.94
C TYR A 156 5.31 23.72 24.37
N LEU A 157 5.53 25.00 24.65
CA LEU A 157 6.83 25.51 25.06
C LEU A 157 7.30 24.86 26.36
N PHE A 158 6.39 24.66 27.32
CA PHE A 158 6.66 24.03 28.60
C PHE A 158 6.15 22.59 28.70
N SER A 159 5.95 21.93 27.56
CA SER A 159 5.62 20.50 27.52
C SER A 159 6.75 19.64 28.11
N ASP A 160 6.41 18.40 28.46
CA ASP A 160 7.37 17.46 29.03
C ASP A 160 8.55 17.18 28.07
N MET A 161 9.78 17.40 28.53
CA MET A 161 11.00 17.19 27.73
C MET A 161 11.16 15.74 27.22
N ARG A 162 10.44 14.77 27.79
CA ARG A 162 10.37 13.40 27.26
C ARG A 162 9.94 13.38 25.80
N TYR A 163 9.09 14.31 25.34
CA TYR A 163 8.71 14.38 23.92
C TYR A 163 9.88 14.76 23.01
N ALA A 164 10.71 15.73 23.43
CA ALA A 164 11.91 16.11 22.71
C ALA A 164 12.95 14.97 22.70
N TYR A 165 13.13 14.31 23.84
CA TYR A 165 14.02 13.15 23.96
C TYR A 165 13.54 11.96 23.12
N ASP A 166 12.24 11.67 23.09
CA ASP A 166 11.65 10.63 22.25
C ASP A 166 11.91 10.91 20.77
N MET A 167 11.75 12.15 20.31
CA MET A 167 12.05 12.52 18.92
C MET A 167 13.53 12.29 18.59
N TYR A 168 14.44 12.67 19.48
CA TYR A 168 15.87 12.39 19.32
C TYR A 168 16.15 10.87 19.26
N LYS A 169 15.57 10.08 20.17
CA LYS A 169 15.72 8.62 20.18
C LYS A 169 15.17 7.97 18.91
N SER A 170 13.99 8.40 18.45
CA SER A 170 13.39 7.95 17.19
C SER A 170 14.23 8.33 15.98
N SER A 171 14.89 9.49 15.97
CA SER A 171 15.75 9.91 14.85
C SER A 171 16.93 8.96 14.62
N LYS A 172 17.40 8.25 15.66
CA LYS A 172 18.44 7.22 15.56
C LYS A 172 17.94 5.89 14.99
N LYS A 173 16.62 5.69 14.94
CA LYS A 173 15.95 4.52 14.39
C LYS A 173 15.23 4.80 13.06
N LYS A 174 15.38 6.01 12.54
CA LYS A 174 14.73 6.41 11.29
C LYS A 174 15.21 5.53 10.15
N SER A 175 14.26 4.99 9.39
CA SER A 175 14.48 4.09 8.27
C SER A 175 13.75 4.62 7.03
N TYR A 176 14.01 4.00 5.88
CA TYR A 176 13.28 4.21 4.63
C TYR A 176 11.82 3.75 4.70
N ILE A 177 11.56 2.66 5.43
CA ILE A 177 10.20 2.16 5.68
C ILE A 177 9.59 2.88 6.89
N PRO A 178 8.28 3.17 6.86
CA PRO A 178 7.62 3.86 7.96
C PRO A 178 7.69 3.04 9.25
N SER A 179 7.95 3.73 10.35
CA SER A 179 7.85 3.19 11.70
C SER A 179 6.66 3.82 12.43
N GLY A 180 6.28 3.27 13.59
CA GLY A 180 5.15 3.80 14.37
C GLY A 180 5.28 5.26 14.82
N PHE A 181 6.44 5.90 14.61
CA PHE A 181 6.67 7.30 14.93
C PHE A 181 6.69 8.23 13.71
N ASP A 182 6.59 7.74 12.46
CA ASP A 182 6.67 8.57 11.23
C ASP A 182 5.81 8.05 10.07
N VAL A 183 4.56 7.70 10.36
CA VAL A 183 3.60 7.04 9.45
C VAL A 183 2.92 7.95 8.42
N PHE A 184 3.40 9.19 8.22
CA PHE A 184 2.82 10.12 7.24
C PHE A 184 3.82 10.53 6.18
N ILE A 185 3.36 10.63 4.94
CA ILE A 185 4.11 11.23 3.83
C ILE A 185 3.82 12.74 3.83
N PRO A 186 4.77 13.62 4.19
CA PRO A 186 4.46 15.03 4.43
C PRO A 186 3.89 15.76 3.20
N ASP A 187 4.41 15.47 2.01
CA ASP A 187 4.06 16.17 0.77
C ASP A 187 2.67 15.84 0.24
N SER A 188 2.12 14.68 0.59
CA SER A 188 0.75 14.29 0.22
C SER A 188 -0.22 14.35 1.40
N GLY A 189 0.30 14.31 2.63
CA GLY A 189 -0.50 14.14 3.85
C GLY A 189 -1.11 12.74 4.01
N ASN A 190 -0.86 11.81 3.07
CA ASN A 190 -1.35 10.44 3.13
C ASN A 190 -0.65 9.65 4.25
N TYR A 191 -1.35 8.66 4.78
CA TYR A 191 -0.78 7.66 5.67
C TYR A 191 0.14 6.73 4.85
N ASP A 192 1.35 6.49 5.32
CA ASP A 192 2.31 5.63 4.64
C ASP A 192 1.98 4.16 4.91
N LYS A 193 1.34 3.52 3.93
CA LYS A 193 0.98 2.10 3.96
C LYS A 193 1.86 1.25 3.05
N ARG A 194 3.00 1.78 2.56
CA ARG A 194 3.82 1.09 1.54
C ARG A 194 4.21 -0.33 1.94
N VAL A 195 4.49 -0.58 3.22
CA VAL A 195 4.78 -1.94 3.75
C VAL A 195 3.53 -2.82 3.78
N ARG A 196 2.39 -2.29 4.23
CA ARG A 196 1.10 -3.01 4.25
C ARG A 196 0.54 -3.25 2.84
N ASP A 197 1.01 -2.49 1.88
CA ASP A 197 0.61 -2.55 0.47
C ASP A 197 1.42 -3.57 -0.35
N THR A 198 2.42 -4.21 0.27
CA THR A 198 3.23 -5.29 -0.30
C THR A 198 3.05 -6.62 0.45
N GLU A 199 2.21 -6.66 1.48
CA GLU A 199 1.96 -7.90 2.23
C GLU A 199 1.18 -8.91 1.38
N ASN A 200 1.58 -10.18 1.48
CA ASN A 200 0.88 -11.28 0.82
C ASN A 200 -0.52 -11.47 1.42
N ILE A 201 -1.55 -11.46 0.57
CA ILE A 201 -2.96 -11.63 0.95
C ILE A 201 -3.33 -13.10 1.09
N GLY A 202 -2.98 -13.92 0.10
CA GLY A 202 -3.29 -15.34 0.04
C GLY A 202 -4.78 -15.72 0.21
N SER A 203 -5.00 -16.93 0.73
CA SER A 203 -6.33 -17.48 0.98
C SER A 203 -7.05 -16.73 2.12
N LEU A 204 -8.38 -16.76 2.09
CA LEU A 204 -9.19 -16.19 3.18
C LEU A 204 -8.85 -16.83 4.54
N GLU A 205 -8.61 -18.14 4.57
CA GLU A 205 -8.24 -18.87 5.79
C GLU A 205 -6.91 -18.37 6.37
N ASN A 206 -5.87 -18.29 5.54
CA ASN A 206 -4.56 -17.80 5.96
C ASN A 206 -4.67 -16.35 6.44
N TYR A 207 -5.40 -15.52 5.71
CA TYR A 207 -5.62 -14.12 6.08
C TYR A 207 -6.32 -13.99 7.45
N LEU A 208 -7.37 -14.78 7.69
CA LEU A 208 -8.09 -14.79 8.97
C LEU A 208 -7.25 -15.35 10.13
N ASN A 209 -6.26 -16.21 9.85
CA ASN A 209 -5.32 -16.68 10.87
C ASN A 209 -4.30 -15.62 11.25
N LEU A 210 -3.85 -14.81 10.28
CA LEU A 210 -2.97 -13.66 10.53
C LEU A 210 -3.72 -12.49 11.20
N TYR A 211 -4.99 -12.31 10.86
CA TYR A 211 -5.84 -11.20 11.32
C TYR A 211 -7.13 -11.71 12.00
N PRO A 212 -7.01 -12.31 13.20
CA PRO A 212 -8.14 -12.93 13.88
C PRO A 212 -9.26 -11.95 14.26
N ASP A 213 -8.97 -10.65 14.37
CA ASP A 213 -9.95 -9.61 14.69
C ASP A 213 -11.15 -9.57 13.74
N PHE A 214 -10.97 -9.97 12.48
CA PHE A 214 -12.06 -10.05 11.49
C PHE A 214 -13.04 -11.19 11.74
N LYS A 215 -12.71 -12.15 12.61
CA LYS A 215 -13.56 -13.29 13.00
C LYS A 215 -14.62 -12.90 14.04
N PHE A 216 -14.39 -11.81 14.78
CA PHE A 216 -15.23 -11.44 15.93
C PHE A 216 -16.21 -10.32 15.59
N GLU A 217 -17.45 -10.46 16.10
CA GLU A 217 -18.42 -9.37 16.09
C GLU A 217 -17.95 -8.23 17.01
N LYS A 218 -18.20 -6.99 16.59
CA LYS A 218 -17.88 -5.82 17.40
C LYS A 218 -19.00 -5.56 18.42
N ALA A 219 -18.61 -4.98 19.56
CA ALA A 219 -19.58 -4.48 20.53
C ALA A 219 -20.50 -3.44 19.87
N LYS A 220 -21.74 -3.34 20.36
CA LYS A 220 -22.68 -2.34 19.84
C LYS A 220 -22.18 -0.92 20.13
N ILE A 221 -22.25 -0.06 19.11
CA ILE A 221 -21.81 1.32 19.16
C ILE A 221 -23.02 2.23 18.98
N GLU A 222 -23.20 3.17 19.91
CA GLU A 222 -24.28 4.17 19.86
C GLU A 222 -23.80 5.46 19.18
N THR A 223 -24.65 6.05 18.33
CA THR A 223 -24.37 7.34 17.68
C THR A 223 -24.79 8.53 18.57
N LYS A 224 -24.20 8.62 19.77
CA LYS A 224 -24.61 9.56 20.84
C LYS A 224 -24.60 11.04 20.42
N TYR A 225 -23.73 11.43 19.51
CA TYR A 225 -23.52 12.82 19.08
C TYR A 225 -24.03 13.09 17.67
N LYS A 226 -25.01 12.31 17.21
CA LYS A 226 -25.63 12.47 15.87
C LYS A 226 -26.14 13.90 15.63
N ASP A 227 -26.69 14.56 16.65
CA ASP A 227 -27.23 15.91 16.50
C ASP A 227 -26.13 16.95 16.23
N GLN A 228 -25.06 16.92 17.01
CA GLN A 228 -23.91 17.80 16.82
C GLN A 228 -23.22 17.51 15.48
N PHE A 229 -23.06 16.23 15.14
CA PHE A 229 -22.53 15.80 13.85
C PHE A 229 -23.29 16.44 12.67
N PHE A 230 -24.62 16.28 12.64
CA PHE A 230 -25.42 16.78 11.53
C PHE A 230 -25.53 18.30 11.51
N SER A 231 -25.58 18.96 12.67
CA SER A 231 -25.50 20.43 12.75
C SER A 231 -24.21 20.95 12.12
N ASP A 232 -23.07 20.36 12.46
CA ASP A 232 -21.77 20.79 11.94
C ASP A 232 -21.58 20.45 10.45
N LEU A 233 -22.15 19.33 10.00
CA LEU A 233 -22.19 18.99 8.59
C LEU A 233 -23.03 19.99 7.79
N GLU A 234 -24.23 20.33 8.25
CA GLU A 234 -25.10 21.33 7.61
C GLU A 234 -24.41 22.69 7.50
N ASP A 235 -23.79 23.16 8.59
CA ASP A 235 -22.98 24.39 8.61
C ASP A 235 -21.84 24.34 7.59
N THR A 236 -21.14 23.22 7.51
CA THR A 236 -20.02 23.03 6.59
C THR A 236 -20.49 23.06 5.13
N VAL A 237 -21.59 22.36 4.80
CA VAL A 237 -22.15 22.35 3.45
C VAL A 237 -22.60 23.75 3.04
N LYS A 238 -23.33 24.45 3.92
CA LYS A 238 -23.78 25.82 3.67
C LYS A 238 -22.61 26.78 3.43
N PHE A 239 -21.58 26.71 4.28
CA PHE A 239 -20.38 27.52 4.14
C PHE A 239 -19.66 27.28 2.80
N LEU A 240 -19.52 26.03 2.37
CA LEU A 240 -18.89 25.70 1.08
C LEU A 240 -19.71 26.22 -0.11
N GLN A 241 -21.04 26.17 -0.04
CA GLN A 241 -21.92 26.74 -1.06
C GLN A 241 -21.78 28.27 -1.15
N GLU A 242 -21.78 28.97 -0.01
CA GLU A 242 -21.58 30.42 0.06
C GLU A 242 -20.23 30.86 -0.50
N LYS A 243 -19.19 30.03 -0.31
CA LYS A 243 -17.83 30.28 -0.83
C LYS A 243 -17.61 29.78 -2.26
N ASN A 244 -18.62 29.19 -2.89
CA ASN A 244 -18.52 28.56 -4.22
C ASN A 244 -17.37 27.52 -4.30
N VAL A 245 -17.18 26.76 -3.22
CA VAL A 245 -16.18 25.69 -3.13
C VAL A 245 -16.87 24.36 -3.40
N LYS A 246 -16.29 23.56 -4.29
CA LYS A 246 -16.87 22.26 -4.64
C LYS A 246 -16.77 21.30 -3.46
N LEU A 247 -17.91 20.75 -3.04
CA LEU A 247 -17.96 19.65 -2.07
C LEU A 247 -18.06 18.31 -2.80
N ARG A 248 -17.28 17.34 -2.32
CA ARG A 248 -17.42 15.92 -2.64
C ARG A 248 -17.60 15.13 -1.36
N LEU A 249 -18.85 14.89 -0.99
CA LEU A 249 -19.21 14.12 0.19
C LEU A 249 -19.21 12.62 -0.14
N ILE A 250 -18.56 11.83 0.71
CA ILE A 250 -18.36 10.38 0.50
C ILE A 250 -18.65 9.65 1.81
N MET A 251 -19.53 8.65 1.79
CA MET A 251 -19.59 7.64 2.84
C MET A 251 -18.65 6.49 2.49
N TYR A 252 -17.64 6.24 3.31
CA TYR A 252 -16.61 5.24 3.02
C TYR A 252 -16.97 3.82 3.50
N PRO A 253 -16.40 2.76 2.90
CA PRO A 253 -16.75 1.38 3.22
C PRO A 253 -16.31 0.94 4.61
N LEU A 254 -17.14 0.11 5.24
CA LEU A 254 -16.83 -0.61 6.47
C LEU A 254 -16.87 -2.13 6.22
N TYR A 255 -16.04 -2.89 6.95
CA TYR A 255 -16.18 -4.33 6.98
C TYR A 255 -17.44 -4.71 7.77
N LYS A 256 -18.06 -5.85 7.43
CA LYS A 256 -19.36 -6.26 7.98
C LYS A 256 -19.47 -6.18 9.50
N THR A 257 -18.45 -6.56 10.26
CA THR A 257 -18.54 -6.55 11.72
C THR A 257 -18.51 -5.13 12.30
N ALA A 258 -17.80 -4.20 11.66
CA ALA A 258 -17.85 -2.78 12.02
C ALA A 258 -19.17 -2.13 11.63
N PHE A 259 -19.71 -2.45 10.44
CA PHE A 259 -21.03 -1.98 10.02
C PHE A 259 -22.14 -2.47 10.96
N ASN A 260 -22.11 -3.77 11.30
CA ASN A 260 -23.10 -4.41 12.18
C ASN A 260 -23.01 -3.96 13.65
N ALA A 261 -21.95 -3.26 14.03
CA ALA A 261 -21.79 -2.67 15.36
C ALA A 261 -22.85 -1.59 15.61
N TYR A 262 -23.30 -0.88 14.58
CA TYR A 262 -24.30 0.18 14.73
C TYR A 262 -25.73 -0.39 14.71
N PRO A 263 -26.64 0.06 15.59
CA PRO A 263 -28.04 -0.30 15.53
C PRO A 263 -28.68 0.09 14.19
N LYS A 264 -29.55 -0.76 13.66
CA LYS A 264 -30.27 -0.47 12.40
C LYS A 264 -31.04 0.86 12.45
N THR A 265 -31.64 1.18 13.61
CA THR A 265 -32.34 2.45 13.83
C THR A 265 -31.43 3.66 13.68
N ASP A 266 -30.20 3.57 14.16
CA ASP A 266 -29.20 4.64 14.04
C ASP A 266 -28.74 4.79 12.59
N ILE A 267 -28.53 3.68 11.87
CA ILE A 267 -28.19 3.68 10.45
C ILE A 267 -29.32 4.32 9.62
N ASP A 268 -30.56 3.88 9.81
CA ASP A 268 -31.72 4.41 9.08
C ASP A 268 -31.92 5.91 9.33
N GLU A 269 -31.73 6.34 10.59
CA GLU A 269 -31.76 7.75 10.96
C GLU A 269 -30.65 8.55 10.28
N PHE A 270 -29.41 8.03 10.28
CA PHE A 270 -28.26 8.68 9.69
C PHE A 270 -28.48 8.96 8.19
N TYR A 271 -28.91 7.94 7.43
CA TYR A 271 -29.23 8.10 6.01
C TYR A 271 -30.36 9.11 5.78
N ARG A 272 -31.46 9.01 6.54
CA ARG A 272 -32.61 9.94 6.42
C ARG A 272 -32.20 11.40 6.62
N ARG A 273 -31.26 11.68 7.53
CA ARG A 273 -30.74 13.04 7.77
C ARG A 273 -29.75 13.44 6.68
N LEU A 274 -28.79 12.58 6.35
CA LEU A 274 -27.79 12.85 5.32
C LEU A 274 -28.42 13.16 3.96
N ASN A 275 -29.43 12.38 3.56
CA ASN A 275 -30.19 12.56 2.32
C ASN A 275 -30.77 13.98 2.16
N LYS A 276 -31.00 14.71 3.25
CA LYS A 276 -31.55 16.08 3.21
C LYS A 276 -30.50 17.18 3.09
N ILE A 277 -29.22 16.86 3.27
CA ILE A 277 -28.16 17.87 3.41
C ILE A 277 -27.52 18.17 2.06
N SER A 278 -26.97 17.14 1.39
CA SER A 278 -26.15 17.27 0.18
C SER A 278 -26.27 16.02 -0.70
N ASP A 279 -25.89 16.16 -1.97
CA ASP A 279 -25.50 15.01 -2.80
C ASP A 279 -24.27 14.33 -2.19
N TYR A 280 -24.19 13.00 -2.30
CA TYR A 280 -23.04 12.24 -1.82
C TYR A 280 -22.86 10.91 -2.57
N TRP A 281 -21.67 10.34 -2.44
CA TRP A 281 -21.39 8.97 -2.86
C TRP A 281 -21.44 8.03 -1.66
N ASP A 282 -22.17 6.92 -1.78
CA ASP A 282 -22.28 5.88 -0.77
C ASP A 282 -21.50 4.63 -1.17
N PHE A 283 -20.47 4.30 -0.40
CA PHE A 283 -19.69 3.07 -0.50
C PHE A 283 -19.79 2.21 0.77
N THR A 284 -20.67 2.54 1.72
CA THR A 284 -20.60 2.02 3.09
C THR A 284 -20.69 0.50 3.17
N TYR A 285 -21.56 -0.13 2.37
CA TYR A 285 -21.81 -1.56 2.45
C TYR A 285 -22.05 -2.18 1.07
N SER A 286 -21.27 -3.21 0.72
CA SER A 286 -21.28 -3.90 -0.59
C SER A 286 -20.65 -5.29 -0.49
N SER A 287 -20.57 -6.02 -1.60
CA SER A 287 -19.76 -7.24 -1.75
C SER A 287 -18.33 -7.13 -1.19
N ILE A 288 -17.66 -5.98 -1.35
CA ILE A 288 -16.34 -5.70 -0.75
C ILE A 288 -16.38 -5.82 0.77
N SER A 289 -17.42 -5.30 1.42
CA SER A 289 -17.57 -5.31 2.89
C SER A 289 -17.68 -6.71 3.49
N LEU A 290 -17.88 -7.74 2.66
CA LEU A 290 -18.02 -9.13 3.10
C LEU A 290 -16.69 -9.90 3.11
N ASP A 291 -15.64 -9.37 2.49
CA ASP A 291 -14.32 -10.01 2.41
C ASP A 291 -13.26 -9.18 3.16
N PRO A 292 -12.71 -9.69 4.28
CA PRO A 292 -11.78 -8.94 5.13
C PRO A 292 -10.45 -8.63 4.41
N ARG A 293 -10.11 -9.32 3.32
CA ARG A 293 -8.87 -9.09 2.58
C ARG A 293 -8.81 -7.73 1.90
N TYR A 294 -9.95 -7.06 1.71
CA TYR A 294 -10.02 -5.69 1.19
C TYR A 294 -9.81 -4.60 2.26
N PHE A 295 -9.52 -4.99 3.50
CA PHE A 295 -9.39 -4.08 4.64
C PHE A 295 -8.09 -4.32 5.42
N TYR A 296 -7.46 -3.26 5.93
CA TYR A 296 -6.32 -3.40 6.85
C TYR A 296 -6.76 -3.80 8.27
N ASP A 297 -7.96 -3.38 8.66
CA ASP A 297 -8.69 -3.75 9.89
C ASP A 297 -10.20 -3.53 9.65
N THR A 298 -11.06 -3.83 10.63
CA THR A 298 -12.52 -3.79 10.43
C THR A 298 -13.09 -2.41 10.03
N ALA A 299 -12.38 -1.30 10.28
CA ALA A 299 -12.82 0.06 9.98
C ALA A 299 -12.06 0.74 8.82
N HIS A 300 -10.89 0.21 8.43
CA HIS A 300 -10.03 0.83 7.44
C HIS A 300 -9.85 -0.06 6.20
N TYR A 301 -10.44 0.37 5.09
CA TYR A 301 -10.29 -0.26 3.78
C TYR A 301 -8.90 -0.05 3.18
N ARG A 302 -8.54 -0.88 2.20
CA ARG A 302 -7.25 -0.83 1.52
C ARG A 302 -7.13 0.33 0.54
N ASN A 303 -5.89 0.73 0.25
CA ASN A 303 -5.61 1.76 -0.74
C ASN A 303 -6.22 1.43 -2.12
N ASP A 304 -6.18 0.15 -2.52
CA ASP A 304 -6.82 -0.29 -3.77
C ASP A 304 -8.35 -0.14 -3.76
N VAL A 305 -9.01 -0.29 -2.60
CA VAL A 305 -10.45 0.01 -2.45
C VAL A 305 -10.69 1.51 -2.56
N GLY A 306 -9.80 2.34 -2.01
CA GLY A 306 -9.82 3.79 -2.20
C GLY A 306 -9.69 4.19 -3.67
N ASP A 307 -8.82 3.51 -4.43
CA ASP A 307 -8.72 3.68 -5.87
C ASP A 307 -10.02 3.30 -6.59
N MET A 308 -10.65 2.17 -6.24
CA MET A 308 -11.97 1.80 -6.80
C MET A 308 -13.05 2.85 -6.55
N MET A 309 -13.06 3.48 -5.37
CA MET A 309 -13.98 4.58 -5.07
C MET A 309 -13.74 5.76 -6.01
N ILE A 310 -12.47 6.12 -6.24
CA ILE A 310 -12.09 7.20 -7.16
C ILE A 310 -12.49 6.83 -8.60
N TYR A 311 -12.20 5.61 -9.04
CA TYR A 311 -12.62 5.11 -10.36
C TYR A 311 -14.13 5.25 -10.57
N LYS A 312 -14.93 4.82 -9.59
CA LYS A 312 -16.39 4.95 -9.63
C LYS A 312 -16.84 6.41 -9.69
N ILE A 313 -16.27 7.25 -8.84
CA ILE A 313 -16.60 8.69 -8.74
C ILE A 313 -16.33 9.43 -10.06
N PHE A 314 -15.26 9.07 -10.75
CA PHE A 314 -14.83 9.72 -12.00
C PHE A 314 -15.26 8.97 -13.26
N GLY A 315 -16.00 7.87 -13.14
CA GLY A 315 -16.55 7.12 -14.27
C GLY A 315 -15.51 6.35 -15.09
N ASP A 316 -14.45 5.87 -14.44
CA ASP A 316 -13.46 4.97 -15.05
C ASP A 316 -14.11 3.62 -15.38
N LYS A 317 -13.88 3.13 -16.60
CA LYS A 317 -14.44 1.87 -17.12
C LYS A 317 -13.36 0.82 -17.42
N GLU A 318 -12.10 1.18 -17.23
CA GLU A 318 -10.97 0.30 -17.51
C GLU A 318 -10.64 -0.57 -16.31
N HIS A 319 -10.93 -0.07 -15.10
CA HIS A 319 -10.62 -0.76 -13.87
C HIS A 319 -11.83 -1.51 -13.29
N PHE A 320 -11.53 -2.57 -12.55
CA PHE A 320 -12.50 -3.40 -11.87
C PHE A 320 -13.19 -2.61 -10.77
N ILE A 321 -14.51 -2.64 -10.79
CA ILE A 321 -15.39 -2.13 -9.75
C ILE A 321 -16.56 -3.13 -9.66
N PRO A 322 -16.84 -3.72 -8.48
CA PRO A 322 -18.02 -4.57 -8.33
C PRO A 322 -19.31 -3.82 -8.67
N GLU A 323 -20.32 -4.53 -9.18
CA GLU A 323 -21.57 -3.89 -9.65
C GLU A 323 -22.29 -3.16 -8.50
N ASP A 324 -22.29 -3.73 -7.30
CA ASP A 324 -22.91 -3.16 -6.09
C ASP A 324 -22.02 -2.14 -5.36
N PHE A 325 -20.80 -1.86 -5.87
CA PHE A 325 -19.88 -0.92 -5.22
C PHE A 325 -20.09 0.52 -5.69
N GLY A 326 -20.52 1.36 -4.75
CA GLY A 326 -20.69 2.79 -4.94
C GLY A 326 -22.01 3.19 -5.58
N THR A 327 -22.82 3.99 -4.88
CA THR A 327 -24.04 4.61 -5.41
C THR A 327 -23.98 6.12 -5.22
N PHE A 328 -24.31 6.88 -6.26
CA PHE A 328 -24.47 8.33 -6.14
C PHE A 328 -25.90 8.65 -5.70
N VAL A 329 -26.03 9.32 -4.56
CA VAL A 329 -27.30 9.70 -3.95
C VAL A 329 -27.49 11.20 -4.12
N LYS A 330 -28.58 11.61 -4.78
CA LYS A 330 -28.96 13.03 -4.88
C LYS A 330 -29.68 13.47 -3.62
N LYS A 331 -29.45 14.71 -3.22
CA LYS A 331 -30.18 15.38 -2.14
C LYS A 331 -31.69 15.24 -2.35
N GLY A 332 -32.39 14.79 -1.31
CA GLY A 332 -33.82 14.55 -1.27
C GLY A 332 -34.25 13.14 -1.67
N GLN A 333 -33.35 12.30 -2.21
CA GLN A 333 -33.68 10.90 -2.49
C GLN A 333 -33.68 10.08 -1.20
N ASP A 334 -34.73 9.28 -0.97
CA ASP A 334 -34.78 8.38 0.18
C ASP A 334 -34.06 7.07 -0.17
N VAL A 335 -32.74 7.04 0.06
CA VAL A 335 -31.89 5.86 -0.12
C VAL A 335 -31.52 5.26 1.25
N ARG A 336 -31.38 3.94 1.28
CA ARG A 336 -30.95 3.13 2.44
C ARG A 336 -29.66 2.38 2.09
N PRO A 337 -28.88 1.91 3.08
CA PRO A 337 -27.70 1.10 2.80
C PRO A 337 -28.06 -0.09 1.90
N GLN A 338 -27.22 -0.36 0.91
CA GLN A 338 -27.40 -1.50 0.02
C GLN A 338 -27.33 -2.83 0.78
N ILE A 339 -28.06 -3.84 0.31
CA ILE A 339 -27.86 -5.22 0.76
C ILE A 339 -26.69 -5.79 -0.03
N ALA A 340 -25.56 -5.98 0.64
CA ALA A 340 -24.36 -6.57 0.05
C ALA A 340 -24.66 -7.97 -0.52
N LYS A 341 -24.26 -8.21 -1.76
CA LYS A 341 -24.36 -9.54 -2.37
C LYS A 341 -23.03 -10.27 -2.18
N LYS A 342 -23.10 -11.56 -1.80
CA LYS A 342 -21.90 -12.39 -1.76
C LYS A 342 -21.46 -12.68 -3.20
N GLU A 343 -20.30 -12.17 -3.56
CA GLU A 343 -19.66 -12.41 -4.85
C GLU A 343 -18.34 -13.16 -4.66
N ASN A 344 -17.92 -13.89 -5.69
CA ASN A 344 -16.60 -14.53 -5.70
C ASN A 344 -15.63 -13.67 -6.51
N PHE A 345 -14.64 -13.10 -5.83
CA PHE A 345 -13.57 -12.32 -6.43
C PHE A 345 -12.26 -13.09 -6.57
N GLU A 346 -12.23 -14.37 -6.22
CA GLU A 346 -11.03 -15.19 -6.24
C GLU A 346 -10.69 -15.71 -7.63
N GLY A 347 -9.41 -15.64 -7.96
CA GLY A 347 -8.78 -16.31 -9.08
C GLY A 347 -7.74 -17.27 -8.54
N LYS A 348 -7.75 -18.51 -9.03
CA LYS A 348 -6.80 -19.55 -8.62
C LYS A 348 -5.75 -19.74 -9.68
N ILE A 349 -4.49 -19.80 -9.28
CA ILE A 349 -3.36 -20.03 -10.18
C ILE A 349 -2.40 -21.04 -9.56
N LEU A 350 -2.12 -22.09 -10.33
CA LEU A 350 -1.02 -23.00 -10.05
C LEU A 350 0.25 -22.48 -10.74
N ASN A 351 1.25 -22.05 -9.96
CA ASN A 351 2.52 -21.60 -10.54
C ASN A 351 3.53 -22.74 -10.47
N LEU A 352 4.13 -23.11 -11.60
CA LEU A 352 5.20 -24.11 -11.65
C LEU A 352 6.53 -23.41 -11.86
N MET A 353 7.53 -23.76 -11.05
CA MET A 353 8.90 -23.26 -11.15
C MET A 353 9.80 -24.34 -11.74
N LEU A 354 10.43 -23.99 -12.86
CA LEU A 354 11.40 -24.81 -13.58
C LEU A 354 12.71 -24.03 -13.74
N HIS A 355 13.82 -24.74 -13.92
CA HIS A 355 15.13 -24.11 -14.13
C HIS A 355 15.77 -24.65 -15.41
N HIS A 356 16.72 -25.58 -15.29
CA HIS A 356 17.48 -26.14 -16.40
C HIS A 356 16.92 -27.48 -16.86
N ILE A 357 17.02 -27.76 -18.18
CA ILE A 357 16.65 -29.06 -18.76
C ILE A 357 17.92 -29.84 -19.14
N GLY A 358 18.29 -30.81 -18.30
CA GLY A 358 19.57 -31.52 -18.33
C GLY A 358 19.49 -32.94 -17.77
N GLN A 359 20.63 -33.61 -17.59
CA GLN A 359 20.70 -35.02 -17.14
C GLN A 359 21.19 -35.19 -15.69
N ASP A 360 21.26 -34.12 -14.90
CA ASP A 360 21.72 -34.20 -13.51
C ASP A 360 20.57 -34.50 -12.55
N LYS A 361 20.36 -35.80 -12.29
CA LYS A 361 19.30 -36.28 -11.38
C LYS A 361 19.56 -35.95 -9.91
N ASN A 362 20.77 -35.57 -9.54
CA ASN A 362 21.10 -35.22 -8.14
C ASN A 362 20.75 -33.78 -7.81
N ASN A 363 20.43 -32.97 -8.81
CA ASN A 363 20.00 -31.60 -8.62
C ASN A 363 18.46 -31.50 -8.69
N PRO A 364 17.78 -31.15 -7.57
CA PRO A 364 16.31 -31.10 -7.53
C PRO A 364 15.70 -29.99 -8.41
N ALA A 365 16.50 -29.08 -8.96
CA ALA A 365 16.06 -28.03 -9.88
C ALA A 365 16.24 -28.41 -11.37
N ILE A 366 16.87 -29.54 -11.68
CA ILE A 366 17.16 -29.96 -13.06
C ILE A 366 16.27 -31.13 -13.42
N ILE A 367 15.47 -30.99 -14.48
CA ILE A 367 14.70 -32.11 -15.04
C ILE A 367 15.24 -32.52 -16.39
N ASP A 368 15.03 -33.77 -16.77
CA ASP A 368 15.35 -34.22 -18.13
C ASP A 368 14.23 -33.88 -19.13
N GLU A 369 14.52 -34.10 -20.40
CA GLU A 369 13.60 -33.78 -21.50
C GLU A 369 12.35 -34.68 -21.49
N ASN A 370 12.47 -35.92 -21.02
CA ASN A 370 11.33 -36.83 -20.91
C ASN A 370 10.34 -36.32 -19.86
N LYS A 371 10.85 -35.89 -18.70
CA LYS A 371 10.03 -35.30 -17.63
C LYS A 371 9.36 -34.01 -18.07
N LEU A 372 10.04 -33.18 -18.86
CA LEU A 372 9.46 -31.97 -19.46
C LEU A 372 8.31 -32.31 -20.42
N ILE A 373 8.48 -33.32 -21.28
CA ILE A 373 7.44 -33.78 -22.20
C ILE A 373 6.25 -34.34 -21.41
N GLU A 374 6.50 -35.17 -20.39
CA GLU A 374 5.47 -35.71 -19.49
C GLU A 374 4.65 -34.58 -18.85
N LEU A 375 5.31 -33.53 -18.35
CA LEU A 375 4.64 -32.35 -17.79
C LEU A 375 3.71 -31.69 -18.81
N PHE A 376 4.17 -31.45 -20.03
CA PHE A 376 3.38 -30.77 -21.04
C PHE A 376 2.16 -31.60 -21.49
N GLU A 377 2.35 -32.91 -21.61
CA GLU A 377 1.28 -33.88 -21.90
C GLU A 377 0.24 -33.92 -20.78
N LYS A 378 0.69 -33.95 -19.51
CA LYS A 378 -0.22 -33.94 -18.35
C LYS A 378 -0.97 -32.64 -18.18
N ILE A 379 -0.35 -31.49 -18.43
CA ILE A 379 -1.07 -30.19 -18.46
C ILE A 379 -2.25 -30.27 -19.43
N LYS A 380 -2.04 -30.86 -20.62
CA LYS A 380 -3.09 -31.04 -21.63
C LYS A 380 -4.14 -32.05 -21.16
N GLU A 381 -3.72 -33.22 -20.69
CA GLU A 381 -4.59 -34.29 -20.22
C GLU A 381 -5.53 -33.83 -19.10
N LYS A 382 -4.99 -33.07 -18.14
CA LYS A 382 -5.71 -32.56 -16.97
C LYS A 382 -6.48 -31.26 -17.25
N ASN A 383 -6.49 -30.79 -18.50
CA ASN A 383 -7.18 -29.59 -18.97
C ASN A 383 -6.76 -28.29 -18.26
N TYR A 384 -5.47 -28.17 -17.93
CA TYR A 384 -4.93 -26.89 -17.45
C TYR A 384 -4.70 -25.93 -18.61
N THR A 385 -4.96 -24.64 -18.37
CA THR A 385 -4.74 -23.57 -19.35
C THR A 385 -3.56 -22.72 -18.91
N THR A 386 -2.52 -22.64 -19.74
CA THR A 386 -1.36 -21.79 -19.45
C THR A 386 -1.72 -20.30 -19.60
N ILE A 387 -1.43 -19.49 -18.59
CA ILE A 387 -1.74 -18.05 -18.57
C ILE A 387 -0.48 -17.17 -18.68
N SER A 388 -0.70 -15.88 -18.93
CA SER A 388 0.35 -14.84 -19.01
C SER A 388 0.24 -13.82 -17.87
N LEU A 389 1.26 -12.98 -17.68
CA LEU A 389 1.20 -11.83 -16.78
C LEU A 389 0.07 -10.87 -17.16
N LYS A 390 -0.21 -10.74 -18.46
CA LYS A 390 -1.37 -9.99 -18.93
C LYS A 390 -2.69 -10.56 -18.41
N ASP A 391 -2.84 -11.88 -18.38
CA ASP A 391 -4.06 -12.53 -17.87
C ASP A 391 -4.21 -12.30 -16.36
N ILE A 392 -3.11 -12.35 -15.59
CA ILE A 392 -3.08 -12.01 -14.16
C ILE A 392 -3.46 -10.54 -13.95
N ASN A 393 -2.83 -9.63 -14.68
CA ASN A 393 -3.11 -8.20 -14.58
C ASN A 393 -4.56 -7.88 -14.98
N ASP A 394 -5.04 -8.42 -16.10
CA ASP A 394 -6.43 -8.18 -16.53
C ASP A 394 -7.45 -8.77 -15.53
N PHE A 395 -7.12 -9.87 -14.85
CA PHE A 395 -7.95 -10.39 -13.76
C PHE A 395 -8.03 -9.40 -12.59
N VAL A 396 -6.88 -8.94 -12.10
CA VAL A 396 -6.84 -8.06 -10.93
C VAL A 396 -7.35 -6.67 -11.29
N GLU A 397 -6.77 -6.01 -12.29
CA GLU A 397 -7.07 -4.61 -12.59
C GLU A 397 -8.40 -4.44 -13.31
N LYS A 398 -8.85 -5.41 -14.13
CA LYS A 398 -10.05 -5.26 -14.98
C LYS A 398 -11.18 -6.23 -14.65
N GLY A 399 -10.95 -7.18 -13.75
CA GLY A 399 -11.95 -8.16 -13.34
C GLY A 399 -12.24 -9.23 -14.38
N LYS A 400 -11.40 -9.37 -15.42
CA LYS A 400 -11.54 -10.41 -16.44
C LYS A 400 -11.35 -11.78 -15.80
N ALA A 401 -12.26 -12.72 -16.03
CA ALA A 401 -12.11 -14.06 -15.48
C ALA A 401 -10.84 -14.74 -15.99
N LEU A 402 -10.15 -15.47 -15.10
CA LEU A 402 -9.13 -16.42 -15.48
C LEU A 402 -9.77 -17.66 -16.11
N PRO A 403 -9.08 -18.37 -17.02
CA PRO A 403 -9.47 -19.71 -17.42
C PRO A 403 -9.63 -20.65 -16.21
N GLU A 404 -10.54 -21.61 -16.31
CA GLU A 404 -10.57 -22.71 -15.34
C GLU A 404 -9.23 -23.48 -15.40
N LYS A 405 -8.79 -23.97 -14.24
CA LYS A 405 -7.48 -24.64 -14.08
C LYS A 405 -6.33 -23.82 -14.71
N SER A 406 -6.21 -22.57 -14.28
CA SER A 406 -5.13 -21.69 -14.72
C SER A 406 -3.78 -22.12 -14.16
N ILE A 407 -2.79 -22.25 -15.04
CA ILE A 407 -1.40 -22.59 -14.68
C ILE A 407 -0.44 -21.55 -15.25
N LEU A 408 0.55 -21.13 -14.46
CA LEU A 408 1.65 -20.29 -14.93
C LEU A 408 2.94 -21.11 -14.94
N LEU A 409 3.52 -21.29 -16.12
CA LEU A 409 4.82 -21.93 -16.27
C LEU A 409 5.92 -20.88 -16.12
N THR A 410 6.74 -21.00 -15.07
CA THR A 410 7.85 -20.08 -14.81
C THR A 410 9.19 -20.78 -14.97
N PHE A 411 10.16 -20.07 -15.57
CA PHE A 411 11.49 -20.59 -15.84
C PHE A 411 12.56 -19.62 -15.35
N ASP A 412 13.32 -20.02 -14.33
CA ASP A 412 14.30 -19.17 -13.66
C ASP A 412 15.69 -19.26 -14.34
N ASP A 413 16.57 -18.34 -13.94
CA ASP A 413 17.99 -18.17 -14.29
C ASP A 413 18.32 -17.77 -15.74
N GLY A 414 17.56 -18.25 -16.73
CA GLY A 414 17.76 -17.91 -18.14
C GLY A 414 18.65 -18.89 -18.92
N TYR A 415 18.62 -20.16 -18.55
CA TYR A 415 19.40 -21.21 -19.23
C TYR A 415 19.05 -21.38 -20.71
N LYS A 416 20.07 -21.66 -21.53
CA LYS A 416 19.95 -21.90 -22.98
C LYS A 416 19.00 -23.04 -23.32
N SER A 417 18.89 -24.05 -22.45
CA SER A 417 17.92 -25.14 -22.56
C SER A 417 16.48 -24.66 -22.67
N ASN A 418 16.17 -23.50 -22.08
CA ASN A 418 14.81 -22.96 -22.06
C ASN A 418 14.45 -22.38 -23.43
N TYR A 419 15.45 -22.01 -24.22
CA TYR A 419 15.31 -21.69 -25.63
C TYR A 419 15.38 -22.94 -26.53
N THR A 420 16.34 -23.85 -26.33
CA THR A 420 16.56 -24.96 -27.27
C THR A 420 15.62 -26.15 -27.09
N LYS A 421 15.11 -26.38 -25.87
CA LYS A 421 14.27 -27.55 -25.53
C LYS A 421 12.84 -27.15 -25.14
N VAL A 422 12.67 -26.14 -24.29
CA VAL A 422 11.35 -25.72 -23.80
C VAL A 422 10.56 -24.95 -24.86
N TYR A 423 11.14 -23.90 -25.46
CA TYR A 423 10.44 -23.05 -26.43
C TYR A 423 9.84 -23.80 -27.65
N PRO A 424 10.50 -24.81 -28.25
CA PRO A 424 9.87 -25.65 -29.27
C PRO A 424 8.61 -26.38 -28.79
N LEU A 425 8.60 -26.85 -27.54
CA LEU A 425 7.42 -27.48 -26.94
C LEU A 425 6.33 -26.44 -26.65
N LEU A 426 6.67 -25.24 -26.16
CA LEU A 426 5.70 -24.15 -26.01
C LEU A 426 4.99 -23.87 -27.33
N LYS A 427 5.72 -23.81 -28.45
CA LYS A 427 5.14 -23.67 -29.79
C LYS A 427 4.23 -24.84 -30.18
N LYS A 428 4.69 -26.08 -29.95
CA LYS A 428 3.93 -27.31 -30.28
C LYS A 428 2.59 -27.37 -29.53
N TYR A 429 2.57 -26.99 -28.26
CA TYR A 429 1.39 -27.05 -27.41
C TYR A 429 0.60 -25.73 -27.35
N ASN A 430 1.11 -24.66 -27.96
CA ASN A 430 0.61 -23.29 -27.84
C ASN A 430 0.48 -22.84 -26.37
N TYR A 431 1.50 -23.18 -25.57
CA TYR A 431 1.58 -22.84 -24.16
C TYR A 431 2.29 -21.52 -23.93
N LYS A 432 1.81 -20.78 -22.95
CA LYS A 432 2.43 -19.54 -22.47
C LYS A 432 3.38 -19.83 -21.31
N ALA A 433 4.45 -19.05 -21.22
CA ALA A 433 5.42 -19.15 -20.13
C ALA A 433 5.99 -17.77 -19.76
N LEU A 434 6.50 -17.67 -18.53
CA LEU A 434 7.17 -16.50 -17.99
C LEU A 434 8.61 -16.86 -17.61
N TYR A 435 9.58 -16.18 -18.19
CA TYR A 435 10.99 -16.44 -17.98
C TYR A 435 11.60 -15.34 -17.09
N PHE A 436 12.43 -15.75 -16.12
CA PHE A 436 13.13 -14.86 -15.20
C PHE A 436 14.65 -15.02 -15.38
N PRO A 437 15.26 -14.39 -16.41
CA PRO A 437 16.71 -14.42 -16.59
C PRO A 437 17.43 -13.61 -15.49
N ILE A 438 18.65 -14.03 -15.17
CA ILE A 438 19.61 -13.24 -14.40
C ILE A 438 20.34 -12.30 -15.36
N GLY A 439 20.27 -10.99 -15.13
CA GLY A 439 20.73 -9.97 -16.10
C GLY A 439 22.20 -10.10 -16.51
N VAL A 440 23.10 -10.33 -15.55
CA VAL A 440 24.54 -10.46 -15.80
C VAL A 440 24.90 -11.76 -16.56
N SER A 441 24.04 -12.77 -16.49
CA SER A 441 24.26 -14.08 -17.11
C SER A 441 23.73 -14.17 -18.55
N ILE A 442 22.91 -13.22 -19.01
CA ILE A 442 22.33 -13.24 -20.37
C ILE A 442 23.43 -13.34 -21.43
N GLY A 443 23.36 -14.40 -22.24
CA GLY A 443 24.29 -14.72 -23.32
C GLY A 443 25.65 -15.23 -22.86
N LYS A 444 25.79 -15.68 -21.60
CA LYS A 444 27.06 -16.14 -21.02
C LYS A 444 27.09 -17.65 -20.82
N ASP A 445 28.29 -18.21 -20.91
CA ASP A 445 28.63 -19.59 -20.51
C ASP A 445 29.76 -19.62 -19.44
N THR A 446 30.16 -18.45 -18.96
CA THR A 446 31.08 -18.25 -17.84
C THR A 446 30.46 -17.33 -16.79
N TYR A 447 30.81 -17.55 -15.52
CA TYR A 447 30.40 -16.69 -14.42
C TYR A 447 31.12 -15.35 -14.51
N LYS A 448 30.39 -14.29 -14.90
CA LYS A 448 30.93 -12.93 -15.07
C LYS A 448 32.22 -12.96 -15.91
N GLU A 449 33.27 -12.28 -15.45
CA GLU A 449 34.60 -12.23 -16.08
C GLU A 449 35.59 -13.23 -15.48
N SER A 450 35.14 -14.13 -14.60
CA SER A 450 36.02 -15.07 -13.86
C SER A 450 36.60 -16.21 -14.71
N GLY A 451 36.04 -16.46 -15.90
CA GLY A 451 36.36 -17.63 -16.73
C GLY A 451 35.82 -18.97 -16.21
N ILE A 452 35.19 -19.01 -15.02
CA ILE A 452 34.57 -20.21 -14.46
C ILE A 452 33.37 -20.60 -15.34
N LYS A 453 33.38 -21.81 -15.90
CA LYS A 453 32.27 -22.30 -16.73
C LYS A 453 30.99 -22.50 -15.91
N ILE A 454 29.88 -22.07 -16.47
CA ILE A 454 28.52 -22.26 -15.95
C ILE A 454 27.65 -22.88 -17.04
N ILE A 455 26.44 -23.32 -16.67
CA ILE A 455 25.45 -23.76 -17.66
C ILE A 455 25.19 -22.59 -18.63
N PRO A 456 25.24 -22.79 -19.96
CA PRO A 456 25.04 -21.71 -20.92
C PRO A 456 23.66 -21.06 -20.79
N HIS A 457 23.60 -19.75 -20.99
CA HIS A 457 22.38 -18.94 -20.97
C HIS A 457 21.97 -18.49 -22.38
N TYR A 458 20.68 -18.25 -22.61
CA TYR A 458 20.22 -17.67 -23.87
C TYR A 458 20.64 -16.20 -24.00
N ASP A 459 20.78 -15.73 -25.25
CA ASP A 459 21.17 -14.36 -25.59
C ASP A 459 19.95 -13.49 -25.93
N LEU A 460 20.17 -12.18 -26.13
CA LEU A 460 19.10 -11.23 -26.40
C LEU A 460 18.35 -11.52 -27.73
N ASN A 461 19.02 -12.06 -28.74
CA ASN A 461 18.37 -12.39 -30.02
C ASN A 461 17.38 -13.54 -29.84
N GLN A 462 17.74 -14.54 -29.02
CA GLN A 462 16.85 -15.64 -28.67
C GLN A 462 15.68 -15.19 -27.83
N MET A 463 15.90 -14.26 -26.90
CA MET A 463 14.83 -13.63 -26.13
C MET A 463 13.87 -12.88 -27.04
N GLU A 464 14.38 -12.13 -28.01
CA GLU A 464 13.56 -11.43 -29.00
C GLU A 464 12.71 -12.39 -29.84
N GLU A 465 13.28 -13.51 -30.30
CA GLU A 465 12.52 -14.55 -31.01
C GLU A 465 11.40 -15.12 -30.14
N MET A 466 11.71 -15.49 -28.88
CA MET A 466 10.74 -16.02 -27.92
C MET A 466 9.63 -15.00 -27.63
N LYS A 467 9.97 -13.72 -27.43
CA LYS A 467 9.00 -12.64 -27.21
C LYS A 467 8.07 -12.45 -28.41
N ASN A 468 8.64 -12.44 -29.63
CA ASN A 468 7.89 -12.22 -30.86
C ASN A 468 6.87 -13.33 -31.16
N SER A 469 7.05 -14.52 -30.60
CA SER A 469 6.05 -15.59 -30.65
C SER A 469 4.77 -15.29 -29.87
N LYS A 470 4.82 -14.33 -28.93
CA LYS A 470 3.76 -14.01 -27.95
C LYS A 470 3.44 -15.14 -26.96
N LEU A 471 4.26 -16.20 -26.93
CA LEU A 471 4.15 -17.30 -25.96
C LEU A 471 5.00 -17.07 -24.72
N VAL A 472 6.10 -16.32 -24.84
CA VAL A 472 7.04 -16.09 -23.73
C VAL A 472 7.03 -14.62 -23.33
N GLU A 473 6.84 -14.37 -22.05
CA GLU A 473 7.07 -13.09 -21.40
C GLU A 473 8.33 -13.14 -20.53
N PHE A 474 8.95 -11.99 -20.30
CA PHE A 474 10.14 -11.89 -19.45
C PHE A 474 9.89 -10.99 -18.24
N GLY A 475 10.17 -11.53 -17.05
CA GLY A 475 10.30 -10.80 -15.79
C GLY A 475 11.76 -10.64 -15.38
N SER A 476 12.00 -10.17 -14.15
CA SER A 476 13.33 -10.00 -13.58
C SER A 476 13.69 -11.10 -12.59
N HIS A 477 14.91 -11.61 -12.69
CA HIS A 477 15.58 -12.36 -11.62
C HIS A 477 16.79 -11.59 -11.08
N THR A 478 16.67 -10.25 -11.02
CA THR A 478 17.74 -9.31 -10.70
C THR A 478 18.82 -9.21 -11.79
N PHE A 479 19.66 -8.19 -11.73
CA PHE A 479 20.82 -8.09 -12.61
C PHE A 479 21.97 -8.94 -12.08
N ASP A 480 22.37 -8.74 -10.82
CA ASP A 480 23.50 -9.38 -10.16
C ASP A 480 23.26 -9.62 -8.64
N MET A 481 22.00 -9.81 -8.21
CA MET A 481 21.65 -10.23 -6.83
C MET A 481 21.24 -11.71 -6.76
N HIS A 482 21.85 -12.53 -7.62
CA HIS A 482 21.76 -13.99 -7.63
C HIS A 482 23.18 -14.59 -7.67
N GLN A 483 24.06 -14.06 -6.82
CA GLN A 483 25.47 -14.44 -6.82
C GLN A 483 25.68 -15.82 -6.20
N VAL A 484 26.74 -16.51 -6.63
CA VAL A 484 27.11 -17.82 -6.09
C VAL A 484 28.34 -17.64 -5.21
N GLU A 485 28.17 -17.79 -3.89
CA GLU A 485 29.24 -17.54 -2.89
C GLU A 485 30.57 -18.21 -3.24
N LYS A 486 30.52 -19.45 -3.73
CA LYS A 486 31.74 -20.21 -4.09
C LYS A 486 32.56 -19.58 -5.23
N TYR A 487 31.96 -18.69 -6.02
CA TYR A 487 32.58 -17.96 -7.13
C TYR A 487 32.90 -16.50 -6.79
N GLU A 488 32.51 -16.03 -5.60
CA GLU A 488 32.63 -14.64 -5.14
C GLU A 488 33.69 -14.49 -4.02
N LYS A 489 34.69 -15.37 -3.98
CA LYS A 489 35.63 -15.50 -2.84
C LYS A 489 36.41 -14.23 -2.47
N GLU A 490 36.56 -13.30 -3.42
CA GLU A 490 37.27 -12.03 -3.24
C GLU A 490 36.31 -10.84 -3.02
N ASN A 491 35.00 -11.06 -3.11
CA ASN A 491 33.99 -10.03 -2.96
C ASN A 491 33.47 -10.01 -1.50
N PRO A 492 33.71 -8.94 -0.73
CA PRO A 492 33.21 -8.83 0.64
C PRO A 492 31.70 -8.52 0.72
N ASP A 493 31.06 -8.18 -0.39
CA ASP A 493 29.65 -7.79 -0.48
C ASP A 493 28.90 -8.71 -1.45
N ILE A 494 28.60 -9.93 -0.97
CA ILE A 494 27.96 -10.99 -1.75
C ILE A 494 26.44 -10.91 -1.61
N HIS A 495 25.74 -10.75 -2.73
CA HIS A 495 24.28 -10.69 -2.80
C HIS A 495 23.72 -11.94 -3.48
N THR A 496 23.36 -12.95 -2.67
CA THR A 496 22.72 -14.19 -3.13
C THR A 496 21.20 -14.06 -3.28
N SER A 497 20.61 -12.98 -2.72
CA SER A 497 19.18 -12.69 -2.74
C SER A 497 18.87 -11.22 -2.49
N LEU A 498 17.58 -10.87 -2.44
CA LEU A 498 17.13 -9.53 -2.05
C LEU A 498 17.08 -9.33 -0.52
N LEU A 499 17.44 -10.30 0.31
CA LEU A 499 17.53 -10.03 1.75
C LEU A 499 18.49 -8.87 2.00
N ARG A 500 18.07 -7.93 2.83
CA ARG A 500 18.89 -6.78 3.17
C ARG A 500 20.19 -7.22 3.84
N GLN A 501 21.29 -6.68 3.33
CA GLN A 501 22.63 -6.82 3.91
C GLN A 501 23.27 -5.43 4.09
N GLY A 502 24.15 -5.29 5.07
CA GLY A 502 24.90 -4.05 5.29
C GLY A 502 24.05 -2.84 5.72
N ASP A 503 24.57 -1.64 5.39
CA ASP A 503 23.89 -0.37 5.66
C ASP A 503 22.61 -0.21 4.81
N GLU A 504 21.59 0.43 5.39
CA GLU A 504 20.31 0.61 4.71
C GLU A 504 20.42 1.39 3.41
N LYS A 505 21.18 2.49 3.40
CA LYS A 505 21.25 3.41 2.26
C LYS A 505 22.05 2.79 1.13
N GLU A 506 23.12 2.09 1.48
CA GLU A 506 23.94 1.33 0.54
C GLU A 506 23.10 0.24 -0.12
N TYR A 507 22.38 -0.56 0.67
CA TYR A 507 21.46 -1.57 0.16
C TYR A 507 20.36 -0.99 -0.75
N ILE A 508 19.70 0.11 -0.35
CA ILE A 508 18.68 0.78 -1.18
C ILE A 508 19.28 1.22 -2.51
N SER A 509 20.47 1.83 -2.48
CA SER A 509 21.16 2.29 -3.69
C SER A 509 21.51 1.11 -4.59
N TYR A 510 22.04 0.04 -4.00
CA TYR A 510 22.42 -1.18 -4.70
C TYR A 510 21.22 -1.84 -5.38
N LEU A 511 20.14 -2.14 -4.66
CA LEU A 511 18.93 -2.75 -5.22
C LEU A 511 18.30 -1.85 -6.31
N LYS A 512 18.24 -0.53 -6.10
CA LYS A 512 17.70 0.39 -7.12
C LYS A 512 18.57 0.42 -8.38
N ASN A 513 19.89 0.30 -8.25
CA ASN A 513 20.82 0.25 -9.37
C ASN A 513 20.77 -1.11 -10.08
N ASP A 514 20.67 -2.20 -9.33
CA ASP A 514 20.50 -3.55 -9.86
C ASP A 514 19.26 -3.66 -10.75
N ILE A 515 18.10 -3.22 -10.24
CA ILE A 515 16.84 -3.19 -11.01
C ILE A 515 17.00 -2.34 -12.28
N LYS A 516 17.67 -1.18 -12.17
CA LYS A 516 17.91 -0.31 -13.32
C LYS A 516 18.81 -0.98 -14.36
N ASN A 517 19.91 -1.60 -13.95
CA ASN A 517 20.83 -2.30 -14.84
C ASN A 517 20.13 -3.48 -15.53
N PHE A 518 19.24 -4.19 -14.82
CA PHE A 518 18.42 -5.23 -15.42
C PHE A 518 17.52 -4.66 -16.52
N GLU A 519 16.78 -3.58 -16.23
CA GLU A 519 15.89 -2.93 -17.20
C GLU A 519 16.63 -2.43 -18.45
N GLU A 520 17.83 -1.86 -18.26
CA GLU A 520 18.70 -1.43 -19.36
C GLU A 520 19.21 -2.62 -20.18
N LYS A 521 19.67 -3.69 -19.52
CA LYS A 521 20.14 -4.92 -20.18
C LYS A 521 19.05 -5.58 -21.02
N MET A 522 17.80 -5.54 -20.56
CA MET A 522 16.67 -6.10 -21.27
C MET A 522 16.26 -5.29 -22.51
N ASN A 523 16.65 -4.01 -22.60
CA ASN A 523 16.41 -3.15 -23.78
C ASN A 523 14.97 -3.25 -24.35
N GLY A 524 13.96 -3.17 -23.48
CA GLY A 524 12.55 -3.27 -23.87
C GLY A 524 12.01 -4.67 -24.13
N LEU A 525 12.78 -5.74 -23.90
CA LEU A 525 12.32 -7.14 -24.01
C LEU A 525 11.41 -7.58 -22.85
N MET A 526 11.39 -6.85 -21.74
CA MET A 526 10.50 -7.14 -20.60
C MET A 526 9.02 -7.07 -20.99
N SER A 527 8.18 -7.80 -20.24
CA SER A 527 6.73 -7.61 -20.31
C SER A 527 6.36 -6.18 -19.88
N PRO A 528 5.33 -5.56 -20.48
CA PRO A 528 4.78 -4.30 -19.96
C PRO A 528 4.21 -4.45 -18.54
N TYR A 529 3.86 -5.68 -18.12
CA TYR A 529 3.49 -6.02 -16.77
C TYR A 529 4.75 -6.51 -16.04
N LYS A 530 5.39 -5.64 -15.27
CA LYS A 530 6.67 -5.99 -14.63
C LYS A 530 6.46 -7.03 -13.53
N ALA A 531 7.21 -8.12 -13.64
CA ALA A 531 7.22 -9.21 -12.67
C ALA A 531 8.64 -9.52 -12.17
N MET A 532 8.77 -9.98 -10.93
CA MET A 532 10.05 -10.37 -10.33
C MET A 532 9.94 -11.71 -9.60
N ALA A 533 10.84 -12.64 -9.91
CA ALA A 533 11.07 -13.80 -9.06
C ALA A 533 12.22 -13.46 -8.12
N TYR A 534 12.03 -13.60 -6.81
CA TYR A 534 13.09 -13.38 -5.85
C TYR A 534 14.09 -14.54 -5.90
N PRO A 535 15.40 -14.29 -6.11
CA PRO A 535 16.43 -15.31 -5.96
C PRO A 535 16.29 -16.06 -4.63
N LEU A 536 16.28 -17.40 -4.71
CA LEU A 536 16.03 -18.31 -3.59
C LEU A 536 14.67 -18.12 -2.87
N GLY A 537 13.80 -17.26 -3.38
CA GLY A 537 12.56 -16.83 -2.73
C GLY A 537 12.76 -15.89 -1.54
N LEU A 538 13.97 -15.36 -1.34
CA LEU A 538 14.34 -14.62 -0.13
C LEU A 538 14.24 -13.11 -0.34
N HIS A 539 13.44 -12.46 0.50
CA HIS A 539 13.12 -11.03 0.45
C HIS A 539 12.71 -10.52 1.85
N ASP A 540 12.63 -9.20 2.00
CA ASP A 540 12.08 -8.54 3.20
C ASP A 540 11.20 -7.32 2.85
N ASN A 541 10.60 -6.71 3.87
CA ASN A 541 9.72 -5.54 3.71
C ASN A 541 10.38 -4.35 2.99
N LEU A 542 11.69 -4.13 3.16
CA LEU A 542 12.38 -3.01 2.51
C LEU A 542 12.52 -3.31 1.02
N SER A 543 12.95 -4.53 0.69
CA SER A 543 13.08 -4.99 -0.69
C SER A 543 11.75 -4.94 -1.45
N ASP A 544 10.66 -5.41 -0.83
CA ASP A 544 9.32 -5.43 -1.44
C ASP A 544 8.81 -4.02 -1.75
N VAL A 545 9.02 -3.08 -0.82
CA VAL A 545 8.65 -1.67 -1.02
C VAL A 545 9.41 -1.07 -2.19
N ILE A 546 10.73 -1.32 -2.30
CA ILE A 546 11.55 -0.80 -3.40
C ILE A 546 11.12 -1.42 -4.74
N VAL A 547 10.88 -2.73 -4.76
CA VAL A 547 10.41 -3.48 -5.94
C VAL A 547 9.06 -2.92 -6.43
N LYS A 548 8.11 -2.70 -5.51
CA LYS A 548 6.82 -2.06 -5.83
C LYS A 548 6.98 -0.64 -6.35
N GLU A 549 7.83 0.18 -5.72
CA GLU A 549 8.12 1.56 -6.16
C GLU A 549 8.73 1.63 -7.57
N LYS A 550 9.42 0.57 -8.01
CA LYS A 550 9.95 0.42 -9.38
C LYS A 550 8.92 -0.11 -10.39
N GLY A 551 7.70 -0.37 -9.95
CA GLY A 551 6.56 -0.77 -10.77
C GLY A 551 6.41 -2.28 -10.94
N TYR A 552 7.16 -3.10 -10.21
CA TYR A 552 6.98 -4.54 -10.18
C TYR A 552 5.80 -4.87 -9.25
N ASN A 553 4.66 -5.18 -9.86
CA ASN A 553 3.40 -5.43 -9.13
C ASN A 553 3.06 -6.92 -9.02
N ILE A 554 3.86 -7.80 -9.63
CA ILE A 554 3.69 -9.25 -9.58
C ILE A 554 5.01 -9.86 -9.14
N THR A 555 5.06 -10.47 -7.96
CA THR A 555 6.31 -11.03 -7.42
C THR A 555 6.14 -12.48 -6.98
N PHE A 556 7.22 -13.25 -7.05
CA PHE A 556 7.21 -14.70 -6.84
C PHE A 556 8.28 -15.14 -5.84
N THR A 557 7.92 -16.13 -5.02
CA THR A 557 8.81 -16.79 -4.04
C THR A 557 9.02 -18.25 -4.41
N THR A 558 9.77 -18.98 -3.58
CA THR A 558 9.97 -20.45 -3.69
C THR A 558 9.05 -21.21 -2.74
N ASN A 559 8.12 -20.53 -2.05
CA ASN A 559 7.16 -21.18 -1.18
C ASN A 559 6.20 -22.04 -2.00
N GLU A 560 6.01 -23.28 -1.58
CA GLU A 560 5.13 -24.25 -2.22
C GLU A 560 3.66 -23.93 -1.94
N GLY A 561 2.79 -24.02 -2.96
CA GLY A 561 1.33 -23.89 -2.79
C GLY A 561 0.57 -23.29 -3.97
N GLU A 562 -0.75 -23.46 -3.96
CA GLU A 562 -1.67 -22.77 -4.88
C GLU A 562 -1.76 -21.28 -4.51
N ASN A 563 -1.99 -20.43 -5.52
CA ASN A 563 -2.20 -19.00 -5.31
C ASN A 563 -3.67 -18.64 -5.45
N ILE A 564 -4.14 -17.77 -4.55
CA ILE A 564 -5.43 -17.10 -4.64
C ILE A 564 -5.16 -15.61 -4.81
N ILE A 565 -5.58 -15.07 -5.95
CA ILE A 565 -5.54 -13.63 -6.26
C ILE A 565 -6.95 -13.05 -6.26
N LEU A 566 -7.08 -11.73 -6.10
CA LEU A 566 -8.36 -11.06 -5.93
C LEU A 566 -8.55 -9.92 -6.94
N LYS A 567 -9.75 -9.85 -7.52
CA LYS A 567 -10.15 -8.74 -8.40
C LYS A 567 -10.07 -7.41 -7.66
N GLY A 568 -9.47 -6.41 -8.26
CA GLY A 568 -9.27 -5.07 -7.71
C GLY A 568 -8.22 -4.97 -6.61
N LEU A 569 -7.55 -6.06 -6.20
CA LEU A 569 -6.55 -6.02 -5.13
C LEU A 569 -5.15 -6.37 -5.66
N LYS A 570 -4.40 -5.35 -6.06
CA LYS A 570 -3.06 -5.47 -6.65
C LYS A 570 -2.09 -6.17 -5.72
N GLN A 571 -2.20 -5.95 -4.41
CA GLN A 571 -1.28 -6.61 -3.47
C GLN A 571 -1.44 -8.15 -3.47
N SER A 572 -2.56 -8.69 -3.96
CA SER A 572 -2.76 -10.16 -4.01
C SER A 572 -1.81 -10.88 -4.97
N THR A 573 -1.08 -10.14 -5.82
CA THR A 573 -0.03 -10.66 -6.70
C THR A 573 1.39 -10.48 -6.15
N PHE A 574 1.55 -10.11 -4.89
CA PHE A 574 2.84 -10.08 -4.22
C PHE A 574 3.17 -11.41 -3.54
N SER A 575 4.44 -11.81 -3.64
CA SER A 575 5.04 -13.00 -3.05
C SER A 575 4.27 -14.29 -3.36
N MET A 576 3.86 -14.44 -4.62
CA MET A 576 3.14 -15.62 -5.10
C MET A 576 3.98 -16.88 -4.92
N ASN A 577 3.33 -17.95 -4.47
CA ASN A 577 3.90 -19.28 -4.29
C ASN A 577 4.24 -19.90 -5.66
N ARG A 578 5.20 -20.82 -5.68
CA ARG A 578 5.55 -21.62 -6.87
C ARG A 578 5.92 -23.03 -6.46
N ILE A 579 5.48 -24.01 -7.25
CA ILE A 579 5.81 -25.42 -7.05
C ILE A 579 7.06 -25.78 -7.85
N ASN A 580 8.12 -26.22 -7.17
CA ASN A 580 9.33 -26.67 -7.84
C ASN A 580 9.09 -27.99 -8.59
N ILE A 581 9.37 -28.00 -9.89
CA ILE A 581 9.36 -29.24 -10.68
C ILE A 581 10.77 -29.80 -10.76
N GLY A 582 11.01 -30.86 -10.00
CA GLY A 582 12.27 -31.62 -9.99
C GLY A 582 12.11 -33.04 -10.56
N PRO A 583 13.20 -33.82 -10.61
CA PRO A 583 13.22 -35.19 -11.15
C PRO A 583 12.15 -36.10 -10.54
N GLU A 584 12.00 -36.02 -9.22
CA GLU A 584 11.13 -36.90 -8.42
C GLU A 584 9.71 -36.32 -8.20
N THR A 585 9.38 -35.18 -8.82
CA THR A 585 8.06 -34.57 -8.65
C THR A 585 6.98 -35.46 -9.27
N ASP A 586 6.00 -35.84 -8.44
CA ASP A 586 4.79 -36.53 -8.89
C ASP A 586 3.83 -35.54 -9.57
N LEU A 587 3.79 -35.60 -10.90
CA LEU A 587 2.97 -34.73 -11.72
C LEU A 587 1.47 -35.03 -11.61
N GLU A 588 1.05 -36.25 -11.23
CA GLU A 588 -0.36 -36.53 -10.93
C GLU A 588 -0.80 -35.81 -9.66
N GLN A 589 0.09 -35.78 -8.65
CA GLN A 589 -0.20 -35.10 -7.40
C GLN A 589 -0.23 -33.58 -7.55
N VAL A 590 0.62 -33.02 -8.42
CA VAL A 590 0.69 -31.58 -8.66
C VAL A 590 -0.49 -31.10 -9.54
N LEU A 591 -0.88 -31.87 -10.55
CA LEU A 591 -1.90 -31.49 -11.54
C LEU A 591 -3.26 -32.18 -11.27
N LYS A 592 -3.90 -31.85 -10.14
CA LYS A 592 -5.15 -32.50 -9.68
C LYS A 592 -6.44 -32.02 -10.37
#